data_AF-A0A960WIT1-F1
#
_entry.id   AF-A0A960WIT1-F1
#
_cell.length_a   1.000
_cell.length_b   1.000
_cell.length_c   1.000
_cell.angle_alpha   90.00
_cell.angle_beta   90.00
_cell.angle_gamma   90.00
#
_symmetry.space_group_name_H-M   'P 1'
#
loop_
_entity.id
_entity.type
_entity.pdbx_description
1 polymer ?
#
loop_
_entity_poly.entity_id
_entity_poly.type
_entity_poly.pdbx_seq_one_letter_code
_entity_poly.pdbx_strand_id
1 'polypeptide(L)'
;MNHWHIIRIRQMHYNDAKNKLEREIHNAQFQGHRYVEIIHGIGTYTLRNMTVEYLQTLNFVKLLPEESGFNPGSLKVELEIPDEQIRRKYLL
;
A
#
# COMPACT_ATOMS: atom_id res chain seq x y z
N MET A 1 9.10 -1.01 -17.81
CA MET A 1 9.44 -0.73 -16.39
C MET A 1 8.15 -0.78 -15.59
N ASN A 2 8.02 -1.67 -14.62
CA ASN A 2 6.86 -1.69 -13.74
C ASN A 2 6.96 -0.45 -12.84
N HIS A 3 6.10 0.55 -13.07
CA HIS A 3 6.05 1.74 -12.22
C HIS A 3 5.42 1.37 -10.88
N TRP A 4 6.18 1.56 -9.81
CA TRP A 4 5.68 1.42 -8.45
C TRP A 4 4.97 2.71 -8.03
N HIS A 5 3.74 2.58 -7.53
CA HIS A 5 3.08 3.68 -6.83
C HIS A 5 3.61 3.72 -5.40
N ILE A 6 4.08 4.88 -4.94
CA ILE A 6 4.77 5.00 -3.65
C ILE A 6 3.86 5.69 -2.63
N ILE A 7 3.51 4.97 -1.56
CA ILE A 7 2.78 5.51 -0.41
C ILE A 7 3.81 5.78 0.70
N ARG A 8 4.07 7.06 1.00
CA ARG A 8 4.98 7.45 2.08
C ARG A 8 4.18 7.78 3.35
N ILE A 9 4.44 7.01 4.42
CA ILE A 9 3.88 7.23 5.77
C ILE A 9 4.96 7.38 6.86
N ARG A 10 6.25 7.27 6.48
CA ARG A 10 7.40 7.53 7.36
C ARG A 10 7.25 8.87 8.09
N GLN A 11 7.65 8.90 9.36
CA GLN A 11 7.68 10.10 10.22
C GLN A 11 6.31 10.73 10.50
N MET A 12 5.21 10.05 10.17
CA MET A 12 3.87 10.49 10.53
C MET A 12 3.45 9.95 11.90
N HIS A 13 2.55 10.67 12.57
CA HIS A 13 1.85 10.12 13.73
C HIS A 13 0.97 8.94 13.32
N TYR A 14 0.73 8.01 14.25
CA TYR A 14 0.06 6.74 13.98
C TYR A 14 -1.29 6.90 13.24
N ASN A 15 -2.17 7.76 13.75
CA ASN A 15 -3.50 7.96 13.16
C ASN A 15 -3.42 8.61 11.77
N ASP A 16 -2.53 9.58 11.57
CA ASP A 16 -2.34 10.23 10.26
C ASP A 16 -1.79 9.25 9.24
N ALA A 17 -0.82 8.42 9.66
CA ALA A 17 -0.24 7.37 8.83
C ALA A 17 -1.31 6.35 8.39
N LYS A 18 -2.15 5.90 9.33
CA LYS A 18 -3.24 4.96 9.08
C LYS A 18 -4.27 5.56 8.11
N ASN A 19 -4.78 6.75 8.40
CA ASN A 19 -5.76 7.44 7.54
C ASN A 19 -5.21 7.66 6.12
N LYS A 20 -3.92 8.02 6.01
CA LYS A 20 -3.26 8.14 4.72
C LYS A 20 -3.15 6.79 4.01
N LEU A 21 -2.68 5.75 4.69
CA LEU A 21 -2.54 4.42 4.10
C LEU A 21 -3.88 3.91 3.56
N GLU A 22 -4.95 4.03 4.34
CA GLU A 22 -6.31 3.65 3.94
C GLU A 22 -6.74 4.36 2.66
N ARG A 23 -6.62 5.69 2.64
CA ARG A 23 -7.03 6.47 1.45
C ARG A 23 -6.19 6.13 0.23
N GLU A 24 -4.87 6.12 0.37
CA GLU A 24 -3.96 5.99 -0.77
C GLU A 24 -3.96 4.57 -1.37
N ILE A 25 -4.15 3.51 -0.57
CA ILE A 25 -4.18 2.14 -1.11
C ILE A 25 -5.43 1.90 -1.96
N HIS A 26 -6.58 2.42 -1.52
CA HIS A 26 -7.81 2.37 -2.30
C HIS A 26 -7.71 3.23 -3.56
N ASN A 27 -7.19 4.45 -3.44
CA ASN A 27 -6.93 5.30 -4.60
C ASN A 27 -6.02 4.61 -5.63
N ALA A 28 -4.95 3.96 -5.16
CA ALA A 28 -4.04 3.21 -6.02
C ALA A 28 -4.76 2.08 -6.76
N GLN A 29 -5.61 1.33 -6.07
CA GLN A 29 -6.44 0.29 -6.69
C GLN A 29 -7.38 0.87 -7.75
N PHE A 30 -8.14 1.93 -7.43
CA PHE A 30 -9.08 2.57 -8.35
C PHE A 30 -8.40 3.21 -9.57
N GLN A 31 -7.17 3.70 -9.40
CA GLN A 31 -6.35 4.25 -10.49
C GLN A 31 -5.69 3.16 -11.34
N GLY A 32 -5.73 1.90 -10.91
CA GLY A 32 -5.16 0.76 -11.63
C GLY A 32 -3.67 0.54 -11.36
N HIS A 33 -3.13 1.07 -10.27
CA HIS A 33 -1.75 0.85 -9.86
C HIS A 33 -1.60 -0.56 -9.27
N ARG A 34 -1.13 -1.51 -10.08
CA ARG A 34 -0.96 -2.91 -9.67
C ARG A 34 0.12 -3.12 -8.61
N TYR A 35 1.21 -2.35 -8.63
CA TYR A 35 2.33 -2.53 -7.70
C TYR A 35 2.52 -1.29 -6.83
N VAL A 36 2.52 -1.48 -5.51
CA VAL A 36 2.62 -0.40 -4.53
C VAL A 36 3.77 -0.68 -3.56
N GLU A 37 4.57 0.36 -3.30
CA GLU A 37 5.60 0.37 -2.27
C GLU A 37 5.18 1.31 -1.15
N ILE A 38 5.05 0.77 0.06
CA ILE A 38 4.64 1.51 1.24
C ILE A 38 5.88 1.78 2.09
N ILE A 39 6.31 3.04 2.15
CA ILE A 39 7.48 3.46 2.90
C ILE A 39 7.03 3.90 4.30
N HIS A 40 7.20 3.00 5.27
CA HIS A 40 6.84 3.22 6.68
C HIS A 40 8.03 3.64 7.56
N GLY A 41 9.27 3.44 7.08
CA GLY A 41 10.49 3.64 7.87
C GLY A 41 10.73 2.52 8.90
N ILE A 42 11.97 2.35 9.34
CA ILE A 42 12.35 1.25 10.25
C ILE A 42 11.77 1.52 11.65
N GLY A 43 12.14 2.66 12.25
CA GLY A 43 11.61 3.11 13.55
C GLY A 43 11.61 2.00 14.61
N THR A 44 10.55 1.98 15.42
CA THR A 44 10.23 0.92 16.40
C THR A 44 9.32 -0.15 15.80
N TYR A 45 9.23 -0.25 14.47
CA TYR A 45 8.29 -1.10 13.74
C TYR A 45 6.78 -0.81 13.96
N THR A 46 6.41 0.22 14.72
CA THR A 46 5.01 0.58 14.97
C THR A 46 4.21 0.79 13.69
N LEU A 47 4.74 1.55 12.72
CA LEU A 47 4.07 1.79 11.45
C LEU A 47 4.11 0.56 10.52
N ARG A 48 5.14 -0.29 10.62
CA ARG A 48 5.20 -1.56 9.89
C ARG A 48 4.06 -2.47 10.34
N ASN A 49 3.91 -2.67 11.65
CA ASN A 49 2.89 -3.56 12.20
C ASN A 49 1.49 -3.05 11.86
N MET A 50 1.23 -1.76 12.03
CA MET A 50 -0.03 -1.13 11.60
C MET A 50 -0.30 -1.37 10.11
N THR A 51 0.71 -1.21 9.26
CA THR A 51 0.58 -1.43 7.82
C THR A 51 0.22 -2.89 7.52
N VAL A 52 0.95 -3.85 8.10
CA VAL A 52 0.68 -5.29 7.88
C VAL A 52 -0.72 -5.65 8.36
N GLU A 53 -1.08 -5.25 9.59
CA GLU A 53 -2.41 -5.51 10.17
C GLU A 53 -3.53 -4.96 9.28
N TYR A 54 -3.42 -3.72 8.82
CA TYR A 54 -4.41 -3.13 7.93
C TYR A 54 -4.48 -3.84 6.58
N LEU A 55 -3.34 -4.12 5.93
CA LEU A 55 -3.34 -4.77 4.62
C LEU A 55 -3.92 -6.19 4.67
N GLN A 56 -3.75 -6.91 5.78
CA GLN A 56 -4.37 -8.23 5.99
C GLN A 56 -5.90 -8.17 6.06
N THR A 57 -6.50 -7.00 6.33
CA THR A 57 -7.96 -6.82 6.28
C THR A 57 -8.49 -6.67 4.86
N LEU A 58 -7.62 -6.45 3.87
CA LEU A 58 -8.00 -6.18 2.49
C LEU A 58 -7.90 -7.44 1.64
N ASN A 59 -9.01 -7.81 1.00
CA ASN A 59 -9.09 -9.00 0.15
C ASN A 59 -8.43 -8.84 -1.23
N PHE A 60 -8.11 -7.62 -1.63
CA PHE A 60 -7.51 -7.28 -2.93
C PHE A 60 -6.00 -7.03 -2.85
N VAL A 61 -5.38 -7.25 -1.69
CA VAL A 61 -3.96 -7.00 -1.47
C VAL A 61 -3.21 -8.31 -1.27
N LYS A 62 -2.09 -8.45 -1.97
CA LYS A 62 -1.12 -9.52 -1.74
C LYS A 62 0.22 -8.93 -1.31
N LEU A 63 0.68 -9.28 -0.11
CA LEU A 63 2.04 -8.95 0.33
C LEU A 63 3.05 -9.74 -0.53
N LEU A 64 4.03 -9.03 -1.08
CA LEU A 64 5.12 -9.66 -1.81
C LEU A 64 6.21 -10.12 -0.84
N PRO A 65 6.89 -11.24 -1.12
CA PRO A 65 7.93 -11.76 -0.25
C PRO A 65 9.09 -10.77 -0.13
N GLU A 66 9.71 -10.72 1.06
CA GLU A 66 10.92 -9.95 1.31
C GLU A 66 12.12 -10.71 0.69
N GLU A 67 12.60 -10.26 -0.48
CA GLU A 67 13.75 -10.86 -1.16
C GLU A 67 15.10 -10.40 -0.57
N SER A 68 16.20 -11.04 -0.96
CA SER A 68 17.55 -10.63 -0.55
C SER A 68 17.82 -9.17 -0.94
N GLY A 69 18.27 -8.35 0.03
CA GLY A 69 18.44 -6.90 -0.16
C GLY A 69 17.16 -6.07 0.06
N PHE A 70 16.13 -6.66 0.66
CA PHE A 70 14.91 -5.96 1.05
C PHE A 70 15.20 -4.75 1.95
N ASN A 71 14.49 -3.65 1.68
CA ASN A 71 14.54 -2.45 2.51
C ASN A 71 13.56 -2.60 3.69
N PRO A 72 14.04 -2.76 4.93
CA PRO A 72 13.19 -2.98 6.10
C PRO A 72 12.31 -1.77 6.46
N GLY A 73 12.54 -0.61 5.83
CA GLY A 73 11.69 0.58 5.96
C GLY A 73 10.55 0.65 4.94
N SER A 74 10.31 -0.40 4.16
CA SER A 74 9.27 -0.44 3.14
C SER A 74 8.60 -1.80 3.05
N LEU A 75 7.34 -1.85 2.63
CA LEU A 75 6.65 -3.08 2.23
C LEU A 75 6.21 -2.98 0.77
N LYS A 76 6.29 -4.09 0.05
CA LYS A 76 5.85 -4.18 -1.35
C LYS A 76 4.60 -5.04 -1.43
N VAL A 77 3.61 -4.56 -2.15
CA VAL A 77 2.34 -5.26 -2.35
C VAL A 77 1.94 -5.25 -3.82
N GLU A 78 1.21 -6.30 -4.20
CA GLU A 78 0.45 -6.36 -5.44
C GLU A 78 -1.04 -6.14 -5.14
N LEU A 79 -1.69 -5.30 -5.94
CA LEU A 79 -3.11 -5.02 -5.87
C LEU A 79 -3.84 -5.77 -6.98
N GLU A 80 -4.95 -6.42 -6.62
CA GLU A 80 -5.95 -6.87 -7.56
C GLU A 80 -6.75 -5.67 -8.06
N ILE A 81 -6.69 -5.44 -9.37
CA ILE A 81 -7.33 -4.28 -10.02
C ILE A 81 -8.69 -4.71 -10.56
N PRO A 82 -9.79 -4.04 -10.15
CA PRO A 82 -11.12 -4.29 -10.72
C PRO A 82 -11.14 -4.05 -12.23
N ASP A 83 -12.08 -4.69 -12.92
CA ASP A 83 -12.33 -4.48 -14.35
C ASP A 83 -12.46 -2.98 -14.69
N GLU A 84 -11.95 -2.58 -15.85
CA GLU A 84 -11.97 -1.19 -16.32
C GLU A 84 -13.39 -0.61 -16.37
N GLN A 85 -14.39 -1.41 -16.74
CA GLN A 85 -15.79 -0.99 -16.77
C GLN A 85 -16.30 -0.63 -15.37
N ILE A 86 -15.92 -1.42 -14.35
CA ILE A 86 -16.27 -1.17 -12.96
C ILE A 86 -15.57 0.11 -12.49
N ARG A 87 -14.28 0.28 -12.78
CA ARG A 87 -13.51 1.47 -12.39
C ARG A 87 -14.10 2.77 -12.94
N ARG A 88 -14.51 2.79 -14.21
CA ARG A 88 -15.12 3.97 -14.85
C ARG A 88 -16.43 4.38 -14.17
N LYS A 89 -17.21 3.43 -13.63
CA LYS A 89 -18.47 3.71 -12.93
C LYS A 89 -18.29 4.45 -11.60
N TYR A 90 -17.13 4.32 -10.95
CA TYR A 90 -16.81 5.00 -9.69
C TYR A 90 -16.00 6.30 -9.88
N LEU A 91 -15.68 6.67 -11.12
CA LEU A 91 -14.93 7.89 -11.47
C LEU A 91 -15.83 8.97 -12.13
N LEU A 92 -17.14 8.76 -12.16
CA LEU A 92 -18.16 9.68 -12.69
C LEU A 92 -19.05 10.23 -11.57
#